data_AF-A0A9D8DHB3-F1
#
_entry.id   AF-A0A9D8DHB3-F1
#
_cell.length_a   1.000
_cell.length_b   1.000
_cell.length_c   1.000
_cell.angle_alpha   90.00
_cell.angle_beta   90.00
_cell.angle_gamma   90.00
#
_symmetry.space_group_name_H-M   'P 1'
#
loop_
_entity.id
_entity.type
_entity.pdbx_description
1 polymer ?
#
loop_
_entity_poly.entity_id
_entity_poly.type
_entity_poly.pdbx_seq_one_letter_code
_entity_poly.pdbx_strand_id
1 'polypeptide(L)'
;MPRFRARDLHVETKPDLTPVSEADRAVEAALREQLATDRPDDGVLGEEMGETGAGSPRRWIVDPIDGTMSYVRGVPAWATLIALESEGVMSVGVVSAPAFGRRWWAAKGSGAFADGERIQVSEVHALEDAHVCAPNERYFESGHRRRLAGLAEGWRSITRRAWRPVGFADFWGHMLVAEGAVDVMVEPTLSLWDVAALRPIVEEAGGRVSDLSGDGWAHDGPCVTTNGVLHDEVLDMLNGSLK
;
A
#
# COMPACT_ATOMS: atom_id res chain seq x y z
N MET A 1 -11.88 5.07 -19.55
CA MET A 1 -12.33 4.95 -18.15
C MET A 1 -13.79 5.37 -18.04
N PRO A 2 -14.77 4.45 -18.26
CA PRO A 2 -16.18 4.81 -18.28
C PRO A 2 -16.76 5.15 -16.90
N ARG A 3 -16.24 4.55 -15.81
CA ARG A 3 -16.69 4.80 -14.43
C ARG A 3 -15.95 5.94 -13.72
N PHE A 4 -14.61 5.98 -13.76
CA PHE A 4 -13.86 7.09 -13.14
C PHE A 4 -14.21 8.43 -13.82
N ARG A 5 -14.71 9.39 -13.03
CA ARG A 5 -15.27 10.69 -13.48
C ARG A 5 -16.60 10.61 -14.27
N ALA A 6 -17.35 9.51 -14.14
CA ALA A 6 -18.73 9.47 -14.63
C ALA A 6 -19.58 10.57 -13.95
N ARG A 7 -20.59 11.09 -14.66
CA ARG A 7 -21.37 12.26 -14.23
C ARG A 7 -22.17 12.05 -12.94
N ASP A 8 -22.45 10.80 -12.59
CA ASP A 8 -23.13 10.36 -11.36
C ASP A 8 -22.20 10.28 -10.14
N LEU A 9 -20.88 10.46 -10.31
CA LEU A 9 -19.90 10.67 -9.23
C LEU A 9 -19.73 12.16 -8.86
N HIS A 10 -20.69 13.04 -9.20
CA HIS A 10 -20.60 14.46 -8.87
C HIS A 10 -20.85 14.71 -7.37
N VAL A 11 -19.80 15.09 -6.65
CA VAL A 11 -19.85 15.28 -5.18
C VAL A 11 -20.22 16.73 -4.84
N GLU A 12 -21.49 16.98 -4.53
CA GLU A 12 -21.97 18.29 -4.05
C GLU A 12 -21.95 18.43 -2.52
N THR A 13 -21.97 17.31 -1.78
CA THR A 13 -21.88 17.25 -0.29
C THR A 13 -20.94 16.12 0.15
N LYS A 14 -21.05 15.55 1.37
CA LYS A 14 -20.25 14.36 1.71
C LYS A 14 -20.50 13.28 0.65
N PRO A 15 -19.45 12.65 0.12
CA PRO A 15 -19.61 11.71 -0.99
C PRO A 15 -20.52 10.55 -0.60
N ASP A 16 -21.50 10.26 -1.47
CA ASP A 16 -22.17 8.97 -1.48
C ASP A 16 -21.18 7.92 -1.98
N LEU A 17 -20.86 6.94 -1.14
CA LEU A 17 -19.85 5.91 -1.43
C LEU A 17 -20.45 4.75 -2.26
N THR A 18 -21.77 4.72 -2.46
CA THR A 18 -22.47 3.64 -3.18
C THR A 18 -21.90 3.37 -4.59
N PRO A 19 -21.64 4.38 -5.44
CA PRO A 19 -21.11 4.13 -6.79
C PRO A 19 -19.70 3.55 -6.80
N VAL A 20 -18.92 3.80 -5.76
CA VAL A 20 -17.56 3.25 -5.63
C VAL A 20 -17.63 1.81 -5.16
N SER A 21 -18.47 1.49 -4.16
CA SER A 21 -18.73 0.10 -3.79
C SER A 21 -19.25 -0.76 -4.96
N GLU A 22 -20.00 -0.19 -5.91
CA GLU A 22 -20.38 -0.91 -7.13
C GLU A 22 -19.21 -1.10 -8.11
N ALA A 23 -18.26 -0.17 -8.16
CA ALA A 23 -17.07 -0.26 -9.01
C ALA A 23 -16.09 -1.28 -8.43
N ASP A 24 -15.84 -1.23 -7.13
CA ASP A 24 -15.02 -2.20 -6.39
C ASP A 24 -15.50 -3.63 -6.61
N ARG A 25 -16.80 -3.88 -6.35
CA ARG A 25 -17.38 -5.21 -6.56
C ARG A 25 -17.33 -5.68 -8.01
N ALA A 26 -17.49 -4.77 -8.97
CA ALA A 26 -17.42 -5.14 -10.38
C ALA A 26 -16.00 -5.55 -10.79
N VAL A 27 -14.98 -4.83 -10.31
CA VAL A 27 -13.57 -5.16 -10.55
C VAL A 27 -13.20 -6.48 -9.86
N GLU A 28 -13.61 -6.67 -8.60
CA GLU A 28 -13.33 -7.92 -7.89
C GLU A 28 -14.01 -9.12 -8.53
N ALA A 29 -15.28 -9.00 -8.95
CA ALA A 29 -15.99 -10.06 -9.67
C ALA A 29 -15.27 -10.47 -10.95
N ALA A 30 -14.82 -9.49 -11.75
CA ALA A 30 -14.11 -9.75 -13.00
C ALA A 30 -12.76 -10.45 -12.76
N LEU A 31 -12.02 -10.03 -11.73
CA LEU A 31 -10.77 -10.69 -11.34
C LEU A 31 -11.01 -12.12 -10.87
N ARG A 32 -12.03 -12.35 -10.04
CA ARG A 32 -12.42 -13.70 -9.59
C ARG A 32 -12.85 -14.61 -10.72
N GLU A 33 -13.60 -14.11 -11.71
CA GLU A 33 -14.01 -14.88 -12.89
C GLU A 33 -12.79 -15.34 -13.71
N GLN A 34 -11.85 -14.43 -13.94
CA GLN A 34 -10.60 -14.75 -14.64
C GLN A 34 -9.77 -15.77 -13.87
N LEU A 35 -9.62 -15.59 -12.55
CA LEU A 35 -8.87 -16.50 -11.69
C LEU A 35 -9.52 -17.88 -11.60
N ALA A 36 -10.84 -17.96 -11.53
CA ALA A 36 -11.56 -19.24 -11.54
C ALA A 36 -11.33 -20.03 -12.85
N THR A 37 -11.06 -19.33 -13.96
CA THR A 37 -10.75 -19.95 -15.24
C THR A 37 -9.28 -20.38 -15.32
N ASP A 38 -8.36 -19.49 -14.97
CA ASP A 38 -6.92 -19.71 -15.19
C ASP A 38 -6.24 -20.46 -14.03
N ARG A 39 -6.76 -20.32 -12.81
CA ARG A 39 -6.19 -20.81 -11.54
C ARG A 39 -7.29 -21.37 -10.62
N PRO A 40 -8.05 -22.39 -11.04
CA PRO A 40 -9.23 -22.88 -10.30
C PRO A 40 -8.93 -23.42 -8.89
N ASP A 41 -7.69 -23.83 -8.62
CA ASP A 41 -7.27 -24.39 -7.33
C ASP A 41 -6.68 -23.33 -6.36
N ASP A 42 -6.40 -22.12 -6.85
CA ASP A 42 -5.89 -21.03 -6.00
C ASP A 42 -7.07 -20.42 -5.20
N GLY A 43 -6.82 -20.07 -3.93
CA GLY A 43 -7.74 -19.26 -3.13
C GLY A 43 -7.79 -17.80 -3.60
N VAL A 44 -8.81 -17.06 -3.18
CA VAL A 44 -8.91 -15.61 -3.41
C VAL A 44 -9.45 -14.91 -2.17
N LEU A 45 -8.69 -13.96 -1.63
CA LEU A 45 -9.08 -13.01 -0.60
C LEU A 45 -9.22 -11.63 -1.24
N GLY A 46 -10.42 -11.05 -1.22
CA GLY A 46 -10.66 -9.71 -1.71
C GLY A 46 -11.32 -8.83 -0.65
N GLU A 47 -11.11 -7.53 -0.74
CA GLU A 47 -11.68 -6.53 0.18
C GLU A 47 -13.21 -6.62 0.24
N GLU A 48 -13.89 -6.70 -0.92
CA GLU A 48 -15.34 -6.57 -1.00
C GLU A 48 -16.09 -7.88 -0.81
N MET A 49 -15.54 -9.00 -1.29
CA MET A 49 -16.23 -10.30 -1.28
C MET A 49 -15.60 -11.33 -0.34
N GLY A 50 -14.57 -10.95 0.42
CA GLY A 50 -13.95 -11.79 1.43
C GLY A 50 -13.15 -12.96 0.85
N GLU A 51 -13.08 -14.08 1.57
CA GLU A 51 -12.25 -15.23 1.18
C GLU A 51 -13.05 -16.35 0.52
N THR A 52 -12.50 -16.90 -0.57
CA THR A 52 -12.93 -18.15 -1.22
C THR A 52 -11.75 -19.09 -1.39
N GLY A 53 -11.98 -20.41 -1.31
CA GLY A 53 -10.89 -21.39 -1.43
C GLY A 53 -9.96 -21.41 -0.21
N ALA A 54 -10.50 -21.12 0.97
CA ALA A 54 -9.76 -21.09 2.23
C ALA A 54 -8.96 -22.40 2.44
N GLY A 55 -7.70 -22.25 2.89
CA GLY A 55 -6.78 -23.37 3.10
C GLY A 55 -5.98 -23.80 1.86
N SER A 56 -6.20 -23.20 0.69
CA SER A 56 -5.31 -23.40 -0.46
C SER A 56 -3.89 -22.92 -0.13
N PRO A 57 -2.82 -23.65 -0.52
CA PRO A 57 -1.43 -23.21 -0.30
C PRO A 57 -1.08 -21.98 -1.14
N ARG A 58 -1.91 -21.62 -2.12
CA ARG A 58 -1.74 -20.45 -2.97
C ARG A 58 -3.03 -19.64 -2.92
N ARG A 59 -2.92 -18.33 -2.68
CA ARG A 59 -4.09 -17.44 -2.75
C ARG A 59 -3.74 -16.09 -3.37
N TRP A 60 -4.68 -15.58 -4.14
CA TRP A 60 -4.65 -14.22 -4.65
C TRP A 60 -5.25 -13.28 -3.62
N ILE A 61 -4.62 -12.14 -3.40
CA ILE A 61 -5.10 -11.09 -2.49
C ILE A 61 -5.34 -9.85 -3.33
N VAL A 62 -6.54 -9.28 -3.24
CA VAL A 62 -6.98 -8.21 -4.14
C VAL A 62 -7.60 -7.06 -3.37
N ASP A 63 -7.12 -5.85 -3.66
CA ASP A 63 -7.83 -4.59 -3.40
C ASP A 63 -8.25 -4.03 -4.77
N PRO A 64 -9.55 -3.98 -5.09
CA PRO A 64 -10.02 -3.51 -6.39
C PRO A 64 -9.76 -2.01 -6.62
N ILE A 65 -9.92 -1.15 -5.61
CA ILE A 65 -9.74 0.31 -5.65
C ILE A 65 -9.18 0.82 -4.31
N ASP A 66 -7.85 0.73 -4.20
CA ASP A 66 -7.10 1.42 -3.17
C ASP A 66 -7.14 2.94 -3.43
N GLY A 67 -7.28 3.73 -2.37
CA GLY A 67 -7.53 5.18 -2.48
C GLY A 67 -8.97 5.52 -2.89
N THR A 68 -9.97 4.74 -2.44
CA THR A 68 -11.41 4.95 -2.69
C THR A 68 -11.84 6.41 -2.53
N MET A 69 -11.38 7.13 -1.49
CA MET A 69 -11.72 8.55 -1.29
C MET A 69 -11.21 9.46 -2.42
N SER A 70 -10.04 9.16 -2.99
CA SER A 70 -9.50 9.83 -4.17
C SER A 70 -10.34 9.50 -5.40
N TYR A 71 -10.71 8.22 -5.58
CA TYR A 71 -11.55 7.76 -6.68
C TYR A 71 -12.89 8.51 -6.73
N VAL A 72 -13.63 8.54 -5.60
CA VAL A 72 -14.96 9.20 -5.52
C VAL A 72 -14.86 10.69 -5.89
N ARG A 73 -13.72 11.33 -5.54
CA ARG A 73 -13.50 12.76 -5.78
C ARG A 73 -12.86 13.06 -7.14
N GLY A 74 -12.63 12.06 -7.99
CA GLY A 74 -12.01 12.23 -9.30
C GLY A 74 -10.52 12.57 -9.27
N VAL A 75 -9.88 12.43 -8.10
CA VAL A 75 -8.43 12.56 -7.90
C VAL A 75 -7.77 11.30 -8.46
N PRO A 76 -6.70 11.40 -9.26
CA PRO A 76 -6.14 10.24 -9.96
C PRO A 76 -5.32 9.28 -9.09
N ALA A 77 -5.14 9.59 -7.80
CA ALA A 77 -4.39 8.77 -6.85
C ALA A 77 -5.24 7.60 -6.33
N TRP A 78 -5.48 6.62 -7.18
CA TRP A 78 -6.09 5.33 -6.82
C TRP A 78 -5.49 4.22 -7.70
N ALA A 79 -5.53 2.98 -7.22
CA ALA A 79 -4.98 1.83 -7.93
C ALA A 79 -5.75 0.54 -7.65
N THR A 80 -5.59 -0.44 -8.53
CA THR A 80 -5.96 -1.84 -8.24
C THR A 80 -4.71 -2.57 -7.78
N LEU A 81 -4.79 -3.24 -6.63
CA LEU A 81 -3.70 -4.00 -6.03
C LEU A 81 -3.98 -5.50 -6.15
N ILE A 82 -3.02 -6.24 -6.69
CA ILE A 82 -3.14 -7.68 -6.89
C ILE A 82 -1.86 -8.34 -6.40
N ALA A 83 -1.99 -9.28 -5.47
CA ALA A 83 -0.88 -10.06 -4.97
C ALA A 83 -1.15 -11.55 -5.08
N LEU A 84 -0.07 -12.33 -5.13
CA LEU A 84 -0.11 -13.78 -4.97
C LEU A 84 0.70 -14.17 -3.74
N GLU A 85 0.03 -14.74 -2.76
CA GLU A 85 0.66 -15.46 -1.66
C GLU A 85 0.80 -16.94 -2.04
N SER A 86 2.00 -17.49 -1.88
CA SER A 86 2.29 -18.91 -2.08
C SER A 86 3.04 -19.42 -0.86
N GLU A 87 2.48 -20.41 -0.17
CA GLU A 87 3.04 -21.03 1.03
C GLU A 87 3.41 -20.01 2.13
N GLY A 88 2.55 -19.00 2.32
CA GLY A 88 2.76 -17.92 3.31
C GLY A 88 3.74 -16.82 2.88
N VAL A 89 4.18 -16.83 1.62
CA VAL A 89 5.10 -15.83 1.07
C VAL A 89 4.39 -15.00 0.00
N MET A 90 4.36 -13.67 0.18
CA MET A 90 3.95 -12.72 -0.87
C MET A 90 4.98 -12.79 -2.00
N SER A 91 4.61 -13.44 -3.10
CA SER A 91 5.53 -13.87 -4.15
C SER A 91 5.42 -13.05 -5.43
N VAL A 92 4.25 -12.45 -5.68
CA VAL A 92 4.00 -11.56 -6.82
C VAL A 92 3.17 -10.39 -6.32
N GLY A 93 3.48 -9.19 -6.79
CA GLY A 93 2.71 -7.98 -6.53
C GLY A 93 2.54 -7.18 -7.81
N VAL A 94 1.35 -6.64 -8.03
CA VAL A 94 1.01 -5.72 -9.12
C VAL A 94 0.18 -4.58 -8.54
N VAL A 95 0.61 -3.35 -8.83
CA VAL A 95 -0.10 -2.11 -8.52
C VAL A 95 -0.38 -1.42 -9.84
N SER A 96 -1.66 -1.28 -10.20
CA SER A 96 -2.05 -0.66 -11.47
C SER A 96 -2.83 0.61 -11.19
N ALA A 97 -2.24 1.78 -11.46
CA ALA A 97 -2.86 3.10 -11.29
C ALA A 97 -3.20 3.72 -12.65
N PRO A 98 -4.30 3.29 -13.29
CA PRO A 98 -4.59 3.63 -14.68
C PRO A 98 -4.96 5.10 -14.88
N ALA A 99 -5.43 5.82 -13.85
CA ALA A 99 -5.63 7.27 -13.93
C ALA A 99 -4.31 8.05 -14.02
N PHE A 100 -3.21 7.48 -13.53
CA PHE A 100 -1.85 7.98 -13.78
C PHE A 100 -1.22 7.43 -15.06
N GLY A 101 -1.81 6.40 -15.66
CA GLY A 101 -1.17 5.67 -16.76
C GLY A 101 0.08 4.90 -16.31
N ARG A 102 0.13 4.51 -15.03
CA ARG A 102 1.29 3.86 -14.41
C ARG A 102 0.98 2.47 -13.90
N ARG A 103 1.99 1.60 -13.89
CA ARG A 103 1.93 0.27 -13.30
C ARG A 103 3.26 -0.13 -12.70
N TRP A 104 3.21 -0.73 -11.51
CA TRP A 104 4.34 -1.33 -10.83
C TRP A 104 4.10 -2.82 -10.64
N TRP A 105 5.16 -3.61 -10.71
CA TRP A 105 5.07 -5.04 -10.45
C TRP A 105 6.40 -5.64 -10.05
N ALA A 106 6.32 -6.75 -9.34
CA ALA A 106 7.46 -7.57 -9.00
C ALA A 106 7.05 -9.03 -8.83
N ALA A 107 8.01 -9.90 -9.00
CA ALA A 107 7.93 -11.29 -8.60
C ALA A 107 9.21 -11.66 -7.86
N LYS A 108 9.11 -12.48 -6.83
CA LYS A 108 10.24 -12.87 -5.97
C LYS A 108 11.43 -13.36 -6.82
N GLY A 109 12.60 -12.75 -6.61
CA GLY A 109 13.85 -13.02 -7.32
C GLY A 109 13.95 -12.45 -8.74
N SER A 110 13.01 -11.61 -9.18
CA SER A 110 12.98 -11.05 -10.55
C SER A 110 13.32 -9.56 -10.60
N GLY A 111 13.31 -8.88 -9.46
CA GLY A 111 13.34 -7.44 -9.32
C GLY A 111 11.97 -6.77 -9.43
N ALA A 112 11.95 -5.49 -9.10
CA ALA A 112 10.79 -4.62 -9.22
C ALA A 112 10.87 -3.76 -10.49
N PHE A 113 9.71 -3.46 -11.06
CA PHE A 113 9.57 -2.70 -12.29
C PHE A 113 8.44 -1.67 -12.18
N ALA A 114 8.62 -0.53 -12.85
CA ALA A 114 7.58 0.46 -13.12
C ALA A 114 7.54 0.74 -14.62
N ASP A 115 6.37 0.59 -15.24
CA ASP A 115 6.13 0.89 -16.66
C ASP A 115 7.11 0.22 -17.65
N GLY A 116 7.75 -0.88 -17.23
CA GLY A 116 8.66 -1.71 -18.03
C GLY A 116 10.12 -1.54 -17.65
N GLU A 117 10.44 -0.51 -16.88
CA GLU A 117 11.78 -0.19 -16.43
C GLU A 117 12.04 -0.73 -15.03
N ARG A 118 13.26 -1.22 -14.78
CA ARG A 118 13.66 -1.68 -13.45
C ARG A 118 13.76 -0.49 -12.50
N ILE A 119 13.23 -0.64 -11.30
CA ILE A 119 13.28 0.36 -10.24
C ILE A 119 14.12 -0.13 -9.06
N GLN A 120 14.58 0.81 -8.25
CA GLN A 120 15.33 0.55 -7.03
C GLN A 120 15.03 1.66 -6.02
N VAL A 121 15.08 1.31 -4.74
CA VAL A 121 14.99 2.29 -3.66
C VAL A 121 16.20 3.25 -3.67
N SER A 122 16.11 4.33 -2.90
CA SER A 122 17.21 5.30 -2.76
C SER A 122 18.38 4.74 -1.93
N GLU A 123 19.52 5.41 -2.00
CA GLU A 123 20.69 5.17 -1.13
C GLU A 123 20.82 6.27 -0.06
N VAL A 124 19.71 6.90 0.36
CA VAL A 124 19.75 7.93 1.42
C VAL A 124 20.04 7.27 2.77
N HIS A 125 21.16 7.65 3.39
CA HIS A 125 21.67 7.03 4.61
C HIS A 125 21.36 7.79 5.91
N ALA A 126 20.88 9.03 5.81
CA ALA A 126 20.61 9.88 6.96
C ALA A 126 19.18 10.40 6.91
N LEU A 127 18.48 10.37 8.04
CA LEU A 127 17.11 10.88 8.11
C LEU A 127 17.04 12.35 7.74
N GLU A 128 18.08 13.14 8.07
CA GLU A 128 18.18 14.57 7.78
C GLU A 128 18.17 14.90 6.29
N ASP A 129 18.52 13.93 5.43
CA ASP A 129 18.49 14.06 3.97
C ASP A 129 17.23 13.44 3.35
N ALA A 130 16.37 12.82 4.17
CA ALA A 130 15.27 11.99 3.70
C ALA A 130 14.01 12.76 3.29
N HIS A 131 13.38 12.26 2.24
CA HIS A 131 11.97 12.44 1.90
C HIS A 131 11.12 11.45 2.68
N VAL A 132 10.26 11.96 3.54
CA VAL A 132 9.37 11.13 4.36
C VAL A 132 7.92 11.42 3.99
N CYS A 133 7.11 10.37 3.94
CA CYS A 133 5.73 10.42 3.48
C CYS A 133 4.80 9.73 4.48
N ALA A 134 3.59 10.27 4.60
CA ALA A 134 2.50 9.68 5.36
C ALA A 134 1.16 10.29 4.90
N PRO A 135 0.02 9.64 5.21
CA PRO A 135 -1.28 10.29 5.14
C PRO A 135 -1.35 11.47 6.14
N ASN A 136 -2.48 12.17 6.14
CA ASN A 136 -2.70 13.31 7.04
C ASN A 136 -2.47 12.92 8.52
N GLU A 137 -1.90 13.84 9.31
CA GLU A 137 -1.59 13.63 10.73
C GLU A 137 -2.78 13.13 11.56
N ARG A 138 -4.03 13.46 11.18
CA ARG A 138 -5.24 12.93 11.82
C ARG A 138 -5.33 11.40 11.85
N TYR A 139 -4.72 10.71 10.89
CA TYR A 139 -4.68 9.24 10.87
C TYR A 139 -3.81 8.68 12.01
N PHE A 140 -2.84 9.45 12.49
CA PHE A 140 -1.99 9.09 13.62
C PHE A 140 -2.66 9.39 14.98
N GLU A 141 -3.62 10.32 15.00
CA GLU A 141 -4.33 10.75 16.22
C GLU A 141 -5.64 10.00 16.46
N SER A 142 -6.29 9.50 15.41
CA SER A 142 -7.61 8.85 15.48
C SER A 142 -7.57 7.44 16.09
N GLY A 143 -6.38 6.90 16.36
CA GLY A 143 -6.14 5.57 16.88
C GLY A 143 -6.71 5.33 18.28
N HIS A 144 -7.93 4.81 18.38
CA HIS A 144 -8.54 4.35 19.64
C HIS A 144 -7.87 3.08 20.21
N ARG A 145 -6.79 2.59 19.56
CA ARG A 145 -6.03 1.41 19.96
C ARG A 145 -4.78 1.85 20.71
N ARG A 146 -4.63 1.36 21.94
CA ARG A 146 -3.46 1.54 22.82
C ARG A 146 -2.10 1.21 22.14
N ARG A 147 -2.12 0.43 21.05
CA ARG A 147 -0.96 0.07 20.20
C ARG A 147 -0.41 1.21 19.33
N LEU A 148 -1.18 2.30 19.12
CA LEU A 148 -0.74 3.48 18.38
C LEU A 148 -0.26 4.61 19.31
N ALA A 149 -0.26 4.37 20.63
CA ALA A 149 0.21 5.33 21.61
C ALA A 149 1.70 5.59 21.39
N GLY A 150 2.05 6.83 21.04
CA GLY A 150 3.43 7.24 20.72
C GLY A 150 3.72 7.34 19.22
N LEU A 151 2.94 6.69 18.35
CA LEU A 151 3.18 6.72 16.91
C LEU A 151 3.11 8.14 16.33
N ALA A 152 2.13 8.94 16.79
CA ALA A 152 2.02 10.34 16.39
C ALA A 152 3.25 11.18 16.82
N GLU A 153 3.80 10.92 18.02
CA GLU A 153 4.98 11.66 18.48
C GLU A 153 6.25 11.20 17.75
N GLY A 154 6.39 9.89 17.51
CA GLY A 154 7.48 9.34 16.70
C GLY A 154 7.46 9.92 15.27
N TRP A 155 6.28 9.96 14.64
CA TRP A 155 6.12 10.58 13.33
C TRP A 155 6.44 12.09 13.33
N ARG A 156 6.00 12.83 14.35
CA ARG A 156 6.40 14.24 14.52
C ARG A 156 7.92 14.39 14.69
N SER A 157 8.55 13.47 15.40
CA SER A 157 10.01 13.47 15.56
C SER A 157 10.72 13.24 14.22
N ILE A 158 10.24 12.29 13.43
CA ILE A 158 10.74 12.01 12.08
C ILE A 158 10.59 13.25 11.20
N THR A 159 9.40 13.84 11.12
CA THR A 159 9.15 14.99 10.24
C THR A 159 9.91 16.27 10.65
N ARG A 160 10.26 16.42 11.94
CA ARG A 160 11.15 17.51 12.40
C ARG A 160 12.60 17.34 11.97
N ARG A 161 13.07 16.10 11.81
CA ARG A 161 14.45 15.78 11.40
C ARG A 161 14.60 15.69 9.89
N ALA A 162 13.59 15.14 9.21
CA ALA A 162 13.63 14.88 7.78
C ALA A 162 13.78 16.14 6.94
N TRP A 163 14.50 16.03 5.82
CA TRP A 163 14.64 17.14 4.88
C TRP A 163 13.28 17.61 4.35
N ARG A 164 12.42 16.64 3.97
CA ARG A 164 11.16 16.97 3.30
C ARG A 164 10.02 16.01 3.65
N PRO A 165 9.13 16.40 4.56
CA PRO A 165 7.84 15.75 4.75
C PRO A 165 6.88 16.04 3.58
N VAL A 166 6.25 15.00 3.05
CA VAL A 166 5.19 15.08 2.03
C VAL A 166 3.96 14.26 2.44
N GLY A 167 2.80 14.57 1.86
CA GLY A 167 1.50 14.01 2.26
C GLY A 167 0.82 13.20 1.16
N PHE A 168 1.45 12.11 0.71
CA PHE A 168 0.79 11.10 -0.13
C PHE A 168 0.32 9.94 0.75
N ALA A 169 -0.83 9.36 0.41
CA ALA A 169 -1.44 8.25 1.13
C ALA A 169 -1.60 7.05 0.19
N ASP A 170 -2.08 5.94 0.74
CA ASP A 170 -2.45 4.75 -0.02
C ASP A 170 -1.22 4.20 -0.79
N PHE A 171 -1.42 3.40 -1.84
CA PHE A 171 -0.35 2.76 -2.62
C PHE A 171 0.78 3.72 -3.07
N TRP A 172 0.46 4.99 -3.34
CA TRP A 172 1.35 5.84 -4.12
C TRP A 172 2.62 6.21 -3.33
N GLY A 173 2.49 6.50 -2.04
CA GLY A 173 3.65 6.77 -1.18
C GLY A 173 4.61 5.58 -1.16
N HIS A 174 4.07 4.36 -1.05
CA HIS A 174 4.85 3.12 -1.05
C HIS A 174 5.51 2.83 -2.40
N MET A 175 4.82 3.09 -3.53
CA MET A 175 5.42 2.96 -4.86
C MET A 175 6.52 3.99 -5.11
N LEU A 176 6.39 5.21 -4.59
CA LEU A 176 7.46 6.20 -4.65
C LEU A 176 8.68 5.79 -3.81
N VAL A 177 8.49 5.00 -2.73
CA VAL A 177 9.60 4.37 -2.02
C VAL A 177 10.30 3.34 -2.90
N ALA A 178 9.55 2.44 -3.56
CA ALA A 178 10.12 1.45 -4.47
C ALA A 178 10.88 2.08 -5.67
N GLU A 179 10.49 3.29 -6.07
CA GLU A 179 11.17 4.09 -7.11
C GLU A 179 12.37 4.92 -6.59
N GLY A 180 12.59 4.97 -5.27
CA GLY A 180 13.64 5.79 -4.65
C GLY A 180 13.37 7.30 -4.70
N ALA A 181 12.14 7.71 -5.00
CA ALA A 181 11.72 9.13 -5.00
C ALA A 181 11.30 9.62 -3.60
N VAL A 182 10.92 8.70 -2.74
CA VAL A 182 10.63 8.86 -1.32
C VAL A 182 11.45 7.82 -0.56
N ASP A 183 11.90 8.12 0.65
CA ASP A 183 12.80 7.24 1.41
C ASP A 183 12.06 6.45 2.49
N VAL A 184 10.97 7.02 3.01
CA VAL A 184 10.15 6.46 4.09
C VAL A 184 8.68 6.76 3.82
N MET A 185 7.82 5.74 3.94
CA MET A 185 6.36 5.88 3.98
C MET A 185 5.81 5.17 5.21
N VAL A 186 4.97 5.85 5.99
CA VAL A 186 4.35 5.31 7.21
C VAL A 186 2.83 5.47 7.12
N GLU A 187 2.10 4.36 7.24
CA GLU A 187 0.64 4.37 7.37
C GLU A 187 0.22 3.73 8.70
N PRO A 188 -0.61 4.38 9.51
CA PRO A 188 -0.92 3.91 10.86
C PRO A 188 -1.91 2.73 10.89
N THR A 189 -2.69 2.53 9.82
CA THR A 189 -3.69 1.45 9.76
C THR A 189 -3.98 1.11 8.30
N LEU A 190 -3.55 -0.08 7.89
CA LEU A 190 -3.83 -0.72 6.62
C LEU A 190 -4.32 -2.15 6.87
N SER A 191 -5.15 -2.64 5.96
CA SER A 191 -5.56 -4.02 5.86
C SER A 191 -4.53 -4.85 5.07
N LEU A 192 -4.70 -6.18 5.08
CA LEU A 192 -3.78 -7.06 4.35
C LEU A 192 -3.81 -6.80 2.83
N TRP A 193 -4.97 -6.54 2.24
CA TRP A 193 -5.11 -6.32 0.80
C TRP A 193 -4.42 -5.03 0.33
N ASP A 194 -4.37 -4.00 1.17
CA ASP A 194 -3.64 -2.74 0.91
C ASP A 194 -2.12 -2.96 0.78
N VAL A 195 -1.56 -3.94 1.50
CA VAL A 195 -0.09 -4.12 1.63
C VAL A 195 0.45 -5.29 0.82
N ALA A 196 -0.36 -6.33 0.59
CA ALA A 196 0.10 -7.59 0.01
C ALA A 196 0.78 -7.41 -1.35
N ALA A 197 0.28 -6.49 -2.19
CA ALA A 197 0.87 -6.20 -3.50
C ALA A 197 2.09 -5.28 -3.42
N LEU A 198 2.14 -4.40 -2.42
CA LEU A 198 3.24 -3.44 -2.23
C LEU A 198 4.52 -4.16 -1.81
N ARG A 199 4.38 -5.17 -0.95
CA ARG A 199 5.51 -5.85 -0.31
C ARG A 199 6.51 -6.46 -1.30
N PRO A 200 6.10 -7.34 -2.25
CA PRO A 200 7.03 -7.87 -3.24
C PRO A 200 7.70 -6.77 -4.06
N ILE A 201 6.99 -5.67 -4.35
CA ILE A 201 7.54 -4.57 -5.15
C ILE A 201 8.62 -3.82 -4.38
N VAL A 202 8.37 -3.45 -3.13
CA VAL A 202 9.37 -2.73 -2.32
C VAL A 202 10.57 -3.62 -1.98
N GLU A 203 10.34 -4.88 -1.60
CA GLU A 203 11.44 -5.82 -1.27
C GLU A 203 12.31 -6.11 -2.49
N GLU A 204 11.72 -6.35 -3.67
CA GLU A 204 12.48 -6.59 -4.91
C GLU A 204 13.13 -5.32 -5.49
N ALA A 205 12.71 -4.13 -5.06
CA ALA A 205 13.40 -2.87 -5.33
C ALA A 205 14.60 -2.64 -4.37
N GLY A 206 14.83 -3.52 -3.40
CA GLY A 206 15.89 -3.41 -2.39
C GLY A 206 15.48 -2.72 -1.10
N GLY A 207 14.20 -2.38 -0.95
CA GLY A 207 13.65 -1.76 0.26
C GLY A 207 13.25 -2.75 1.34
N ARG A 208 12.63 -2.23 2.40
CA ARG A 208 12.04 -3.03 3.48
C ARG A 208 10.59 -2.62 3.74
N VAL A 209 9.77 -3.61 4.08
CA VAL A 209 8.36 -3.46 4.47
C VAL A 209 8.12 -4.20 5.78
N SER A 210 7.52 -3.54 6.78
CA SER A 210 7.19 -4.18 8.05
C SER A 210 6.03 -3.48 8.78
N ASP A 211 5.59 -4.11 9.86
CA ASP A 211 4.89 -3.41 10.93
C ASP A 211 5.86 -2.75 11.92
N LEU A 212 5.33 -2.20 13.01
CA LEU A 212 6.14 -1.55 14.04
C LEU A 212 7.07 -2.50 14.81
N SER A 213 6.89 -3.82 14.68
CA SER A 213 7.80 -4.82 15.27
C SER A 213 9.04 -5.06 14.41
N GLY A 214 9.02 -4.63 13.15
CA GLY A 214 10.12 -4.76 12.20
C GLY A 214 10.13 -6.06 11.39
N ASP A 215 9.27 -7.02 11.73
CA ASP A 215 9.17 -8.31 11.05
C ASP A 215 7.73 -8.70 10.74
N GLY A 216 7.50 -9.06 9.47
CA GLY A 216 6.27 -9.69 9.03
C GLY A 216 5.12 -8.71 8.79
N TRP A 217 4.34 -9.01 7.74
CA TRP A 217 3.03 -8.42 7.50
C TRP A 217 2.07 -9.52 7.13
N ALA A 218 1.08 -9.78 7.97
CA ALA A 218 0.06 -10.81 7.75
C ALA A 218 -1.28 -10.44 8.41
N HIS A 219 -1.43 -9.19 8.83
CA HIS A 219 -2.55 -8.73 9.64
C HIS A 219 -2.78 -7.23 9.44
N ASP A 220 -3.95 -6.75 9.83
CA ASP A 220 -4.27 -5.33 9.77
C ASP A 220 -3.47 -4.54 10.82
N GLY A 221 -2.81 -3.46 10.41
CA GLY A 221 -1.91 -2.73 11.30
C GLY A 221 -1.19 -1.53 10.67
N PRO A 222 -0.18 -0.96 11.36
CA PRO A 222 0.61 0.17 10.88
C PRO A 222 1.76 -0.29 9.97
N CYS A 223 1.80 0.16 8.72
CA CYS A 223 2.77 -0.26 7.71
C CYS A 223 3.89 0.76 7.57
N VAL A 224 5.12 0.26 7.50
CA VAL A 224 6.32 1.06 7.26
C VAL A 224 7.04 0.49 6.04
N THR A 225 7.22 1.31 5.00
CA THR A 225 8.09 0.98 3.88
C THR A 225 9.24 1.97 3.81
N THR A 226 10.46 1.48 3.65
CA THR A 226 11.63 2.35 3.51
C THR A 226 12.59 1.85 2.45
N ASN A 227 13.62 2.65 2.17
CA ASN A 227 14.78 2.25 1.38
C ASN A 227 15.67 1.17 2.02
N GLY A 228 15.23 0.54 3.10
CA GLY A 228 15.97 -0.48 3.85
C GLY A 228 16.96 0.11 4.84
N VAL A 229 17.81 1.05 4.41
CA VAL A 229 18.85 1.66 5.25
C VAL A 229 18.26 2.42 6.44
N LEU A 230 17.22 3.23 6.20
CA LEU A 230 16.59 4.06 7.24
C LEU A 230 15.62 3.27 8.13
N HIS A 231 15.40 1.99 7.86
CA HIS A 231 14.27 1.25 8.41
C HIS A 231 14.31 1.12 9.94
N ASP A 232 15.45 0.68 10.50
CA ASP A 232 15.56 0.46 11.94
C ASP A 232 15.50 1.77 12.73
N GLU A 233 16.15 2.83 12.22
CA GLU A 233 16.07 4.17 12.82
C GLU A 233 14.62 4.68 12.86
N VAL A 234 13.88 4.52 11.75
CA VAL A 234 12.46 4.91 11.68
C VAL A 234 11.63 4.12 12.69
N LEU A 235 11.79 2.80 12.76
CA LEU A 235 11.04 1.97 13.71
C LEU A 235 11.34 2.34 15.16
N ASP A 236 12.61 2.60 15.49
CA ASP A 236 13.01 3.02 16.83
C ASP A 236 12.38 4.37 17.22
N MET A 237 12.30 5.32 16.28
CA MET A 237 11.62 6.60 16.50
C MET A 237 10.11 6.43 16.65
N LEU A 238 9.47 5.62 15.81
CA LEU A 238 8.02 5.36 15.87
C LEU A 238 7.62 4.65 17.17
N ASN A 239 8.48 3.77 17.70
CA ASN A 239 8.26 3.07 18.97
C ASN A 239 8.66 3.91 20.21
N GLY A 240 9.28 5.08 20.02
CA GLY A 240 9.75 5.94 21.11
C GLY A 240 11.01 5.44 21.81
N SER A 241 11.77 4.54 21.17
CA SER A 241 13.06 4.02 21.63
C SER A 241 14.19 5.03 21.43
N LEU A 242 14.09 5.89 20.42
CA LEU A 242 14.97 7.04 20.19
C LEU A 242 14.27 8.33 20.68
N LYS A 243 14.91 9.04 21.61
CA LYS A 243 14.50 10.38 22.07
C LYS A 243 15.35 11.46 21.42
#